data_AF-A0A9C8ZHA5-F1
#
_entry.id   AF-A0A9C8ZHA5-F1
#
_cell.length_a   1.000
_cell.length_b   1.000
_cell.length_c   1.000
_cell.angle_alpha   90.00
_cell.angle_beta   90.00
_cell.angle_gamma   90.00
#
_symmetry.space_group_name_H-M   'P 1'
#
loop_
_entity.id
_entity.type
_entity.pdbx_description
1 polymer ?
#
loop_
_entity_poly.entity_id
_entity_poly.type
_entity_poly.pdbx_seq_one_letter_code
_entity_poly.pdbx_strand_id
1 'polypeptide(L)'
;MPIRFSLIFILLVISSLALARGVYQTPRDFVAEAFAGDPPKPKVLWITKKLRPAVQKIMGHKLNRLRIRYWRRDGRSAWVLEEIGKEKPITVGLIVKRDAQGNSRLESIRVLEYRESRGDEVRQAFFRDQFSGATLTADQQLDRPIDGISGATLSVRALTKLARLALFLDQQLDSAKN
;
A
#
# COMPACT_ATOMS: atom_id res chain seq x y z
N MET A 1 27.54 51.58 -30.72
CA MET A 1 27.57 51.30 -29.27
C MET A 1 26.75 52.36 -28.56
N PRO A 2 25.83 52.06 -27.62
CA PRO A 2 25.92 50.99 -26.62
C PRO A 2 24.79 49.96 -26.63
N ILE A 3 25.13 48.79 -26.11
CA ILE A 3 24.33 47.57 -25.93
C ILE A 3 23.42 47.77 -24.71
N ARG A 4 22.10 47.61 -24.88
CA ARG A 4 21.15 47.57 -23.76
C ARG A 4 21.03 46.12 -23.27
N PHE A 5 21.68 45.83 -22.15
CA PHE A 5 21.49 44.59 -21.40
C PHE A 5 20.09 44.61 -20.76
N SER A 6 19.18 43.77 -21.26
CA SER A 6 17.89 43.52 -20.60
C SER A 6 18.10 42.43 -19.56
N LEU A 7 18.00 42.80 -18.28
CA LEU A 7 18.16 41.91 -17.13
C LEU A 7 16.93 41.00 -17.03
N ILE A 8 17.08 39.69 -17.33
CA ILE A 8 16.04 38.69 -17.09
C ILE A 8 16.12 38.26 -15.62
N PHE A 9 15.14 38.64 -14.82
CA PHE A 9 14.98 38.21 -13.44
C PHE A 9 14.30 36.83 -13.42
N ILE A 10 15.10 35.75 -13.36
CA ILE A 10 14.58 34.38 -13.21
C ILE A 10 14.21 34.19 -11.73
N LEU A 11 12.91 34.26 -11.44
CA LEU A 11 12.35 33.93 -10.13
C LEU A 11 12.35 32.39 -9.98
N LEU A 12 13.42 31.85 -9.40
CA LEU A 12 13.50 30.43 -9.05
C LEU A 12 12.59 30.16 -7.84
N VAL A 13 11.34 29.76 -8.10
CA VAL A 13 10.42 29.29 -7.06
C VAL A 13 10.89 27.91 -6.62
N ILE A 14 11.75 27.87 -5.60
CA ILE A 14 12.13 26.64 -4.90
C ILE A 14 10.94 26.26 -4.01
N SER A 15 10.04 25.44 -4.55
CA SER A 15 8.97 24.82 -3.77
C SER A 15 9.57 23.87 -2.75
N SER A 16 9.63 24.29 -1.48
CA SER A 16 10.05 23.45 -0.37
C SER A 16 9.12 22.24 -0.24
N LEU A 17 9.54 21.08 -0.74
CA LEU A 17 8.94 19.78 -0.43
C LEU A 17 9.26 19.45 1.04
N ALA A 18 8.48 20.02 1.96
CA ALA A 18 8.50 19.62 3.36
C ALA A 18 7.81 18.25 3.49
N LEU A 19 8.56 17.17 3.29
CA LEU A 19 8.12 15.85 3.72
C LEU A 19 8.15 15.83 5.25
N ALA A 20 6.97 15.66 5.87
CA ALA A 20 6.89 15.44 7.30
C ALA A 20 7.71 14.21 7.68
N ARG A 21 8.42 14.27 8.81
CA ARG A 21 9.27 13.16 9.28
C ARG A 21 8.45 11.88 9.36
N GLY A 22 8.92 10.83 8.67
CA GLY A 22 8.25 9.53 8.63
C GLY A 22 7.30 9.34 7.44
N VAL A 23 7.00 10.37 6.64
CA VAL A 23 6.34 10.21 5.34
C VAL A 23 7.42 9.96 4.29
N TYR A 24 7.39 8.81 3.64
CA TYR A 24 8.32 8.44 2.56
C TYR A 24 7.72 8.69 1.17
N GLN A 25 6.41 8.49 1.04
CA GLN A 25 5.65 8.76 -0.17
C GLN A 25 4.20 9.04 0.22
N THR A 26 3.58 10.06 -0.37
CA THR A 26 2.16 10.32 -0.06
C THR A 26 1.27 9.23 -0.67
N PRO A 27 0.11 8.91 -0.07
CA PRO A 27 -0.88 8.02 -0.68
C PRO A 27 -1.30 8.43 -2.09
N ARG A 28 -1.37 9.74 -2.35
CA ARG A 28 -1.70 10.28 -3.67
C ARG A 28 -0.63 9.94 -4.69
N ASP A 29 0.64 10.19 -4.36
CA ASP A 29 1.76 9.94 -5.27
C ASP A 29 1.95 8.45 -5.52
N PHE A 30 1.78 7.62 -4.49
CA PHE A 30 1.78 6.16 -4.63
C PHE A 30 0.73 5.68 -5.63
N VAL A 31 -0.51 6.17 -5.50
CA VAL A 31 -1.60 5.81 -6.41
C VAL A 31 -1.34 6.34 -7.82
N ALA A 32 -0.82 7.57 -7.95
CA ALA A 32 -0.46 8.12 -9.26
C ALA A 32 0.63 7.27 -9.94
N GLU A 33 1.70 6.92 -9.22
CA GLU A 33 2.78 6.05 -9.71
C GLU A 33 2.24 4.67 -10.14
N ALA A 34 1.36 4.08 -9.35
CA ALA A 34 0.75 2.78 -9.64
C ALA A 34 0.01 2.75 -11.00
N PHE A 35 -0.45 3.90 -11.49
CA PHE A 35 -1.19 4.04 -12.75
C PHE A 35 -0.54 5.04 -13.71
N ALA A 36 0.79 5.16 -13.69
CA ALA A 36 1.57 5.97 -14.63
C ALA A 36 1.10 7.44 -14.74
N GLY A 37 0.70 8.04 -13.63
CA GLY A 37 0.24 9.42 -13.54
C GLY A 37 -1.25 9.63 -13.82
N ASP A 38 -1.97 8.62 -14.33
CA ASP A 38 -3.40 8.68 -14.62
C ASP A 38 -4.19 7.62 -13.81
N PRO A 39 -4.38 7.84 -12.49
CA PRO A 39 -5.15 6.90 -11.69
C PRO A 39 -6.64 6.94 -12.04
N PRO A 40 -7.32 5.77 -12.07
CA PRO A 40 -8.78 5.74 -12.25
C PRO A 40 -9.48 6.43 -11.07
N LYS A 41 -10.78 6.72 -11.21
CA LYS A 41 -11.55 7.21 -10.05
C LYS A 41 -11.56 6.17 -8.92
N PRO A 42 -11.37 6.58 -7.65
CA PRO A 42 -11.41 5.66 -6.53
C PRO A 42 -12.79 5.02 -6.41
N LYS A 43 -12.81 3.73 -6.11
CA LYS A 43 -14.00 2.97 -5.74
C LYS A 43 -13.97 2.65 -4.25
N VAL A 44 -15.11 2.23 -3.72
CA VAL A 44 -15.25 1.87 -2.30
C VAL A 44 -15.71 0.43 -2.18
N LEU A 45 -14.99 -0.36 -1.40
CA LEU A 45 -15.44 -1.67 -0.91
C LEU A 45 -15.94 -1.53 0.52
N TRP A 46 -17.15 -2.04 0.77
CA TRP A 46 -17.74 -2.06 2.10
C TRP A 46 -17.43 -3.37 2.83
N ILE A 47 -16.98 -3.29 4.07
CA ILE A 47 -16.75 -4.44 4.94
C ILE A 47 -18.10 -4.89 5.52
N THR A 48 -18.84 -5.63 4.70
CA THR A 48 -20.17 -6.16 5.03
C THR A 48 -20.10 -7.21 6.14
N LYS A 49 -21.27 -7.61 6.67
CA LYS A 49 -21.38 -8.71 7.65
C LYS A 49 -20.75 -10.01 7.15
N LYS A 50 -20.80 -10.26 5.82
CA LYS A 50 -20.20 -11.45 5.17
C LYS A 50 -18.67 -11.42 5.20
N LEU A 51 -18.06 -10.26 4.94
CA LEU A 51 -16.59 -10.14 4.87
C LEU A 51 -15.93 -10.03 6.26
N ARG A 52 -16.65 -9.49 7.24
CA ARG A 52 -16.12 -9.18 8.57
C ARG A 52 -15.41 -10.35 9.27
N PRO A 53 -15.92 -11.60 9.27
CA PRO A 53 -15.24 -12.72 9.94
C PRO A 53 -13.87 -13.02 9.33
N ALA A 54 -13.77 -13.06 8.00
CA ALA A 54 -12.51 -13.33 7.29
C ALA A 54 -11.50 -12.19 7.52
N VAL A 55 -11.95 -10.94 7.42
CA VAL A 55 -11.11 -9.77 7.72
C VAL A 55 -10.59 -9.82 9.15
N GLN A 56 -11.45 -10.13 10.14
CA GLN A 56 -11.02 -10.27 11.53
C GLN A 56 -10.04 -11.42 11.74
N LYS A 57 -10.20 -12.54 11.04
CA LYS A 57 -9.26 -13.67 11.06
C LYS A 57 -7.88 -13.27 10.52
N ILE A 58 -7.83 -12.50 9.43
CA ILE A 58 -6.57 -12.00 8.83
C ILE A 58 -5.89 -10.99 9.77
N MET A 59 -6.64 -10.02 10.26
CA MET A 59 -6.10 -8.91 11.05
C MET A 59 -5.79 -9.31 12.51
N GLY A 60 -6.51 -10.30 13.05
CA GLY A 60 -6.44 -10.67 14.47
C GLY A 60 -7.17 -9.70 15.41
N HIS A 61 -7.83 -8.67 14.86
CA HIS A 61 -8.69 -7.72 15.56
C HIS A 61 -9.76 -7.20 14.61
N LYS A 62 -10.74 -6.46 15.14
CA LYS A 62 -11.77 -5.82 14.32
C LYS A 62 -11.14 -4.62 13.58
N LEU A 63 -11.48 -4.45 12.30
CA LEU A 63 -11.18 -3.22 11.60
C LEU A 63 -12.09 -2.10 12.11
N ASN A 64 -11.50 -0.95 12.43
CA ASN A 64 -12.23 0.25 12.86
C ASN A 64 -12.86 1.01 11.68
N ARG A 65 -12.80 0.46 10.46
CA ARG A 65 -13.26 1.09 9.22
C ARG A 65 -14.19 0.15 8.46
N LEU A 66 -15.35 0.66 8.05
CA LEU A 66 -16.36 -0.08 7.29
C LEU A 66 -16.23 0.09 5.77
N ARG A 67 -15.42 1.04 5.32
CA ARG A 67 -15.22 1.37 3.91
C ARG A 67 -13.74 1.44 3.60
N ILE A 68 -13.31 0.75 2.55
CA ILE A 68 -11.94 0.73 2.07
C ILE A 68 -11.95 1.29 0.66
N ARG A 69 -11.18 2.35 0.43
CA ARG A 69 -10.99 2.92 -0.90
C ARG A 69 -9.94 2.12 -1.65
N TYR A 70 -10.17 1.93 -2.94
CA TYR A 70 -9.23 1.28 -3.84
C TYR A 70 -9.33 1.89 -5.23
N TRP A 71 -8.29 1.67 -6.03
CA TRP A 71 -8.20 2.07 -7.42
C TRP A 71 -8.01 0.79 -8.24
N ARG A 72 -8.72 0.63 -9.36
CA ARG A 72 -8.59 -0.57 -10.20
C ARG A 72 -8.74 -0.24 -11.68
N ARG A 73 -7.85 -0.79 -12.49
CA ARG A 73 -7.85 -0.74 -13.96
C ARG A 73 -7.21 -2.02 -14.48
N ASP A 74 -7.82 -2.67 -15.46
CA ASP A 74 -7.27 -3.83 -16.19
C ASP A 74 -6.68 -4.94 -15.31
N GLY A 75 -7.44 -5.39 -14.31
CA GLY A 75 -7.01 -6.48 -13.41
C GLY A 75 -5.92 -6.09 -12.40
N ARG A 76 -5.47 -4.84 -12.39
CA ARG A 76 -4.52 -4.28 -11.42
C ARG A 76 -5.25 -3.35 -10.46
N SER A 77 -5.04 -3.52 -9.16
CA SER A 77 -5.65 -2.72 -8.10
C SER A 77 -4.61 -2.15 -7.13
N ALA A 78 -4.83 -0.91 -6.68
CA ALA A 78 -4.00 -0.25 -5.67
C ALA A 78 -4.80 0.00 -4.40
N TRP A 79 -4.14 -0.25 -3.26
CA TRP A 79 -4.70 -0.18 -1.92
C TRP A 79 -3.78 0.65 -1.04
N VAL A 80 -4.35 1.51 -0.20
CA VAL A 80 -3.62 2.19 0.86
C VAL A 80 -4.26 1.78 2.17
N LEU A 81 -3.55 0.96 2.93
CA LEU A 81 -4.02 0.34 4.16
C LEU A 81 -3.11 0.72 5.33
N GLU A 82 -3.60 0.54 6.55
CA GLU A 82 -2.80 0.83 7.74
C GLU A 82 -3.04 -0.22 8.80
N GLU A 83 -1.98 -0.52 9.55
CA GLU A 83 -1.99 -1.44 10.68
C GLU A 83 -1.07 -0.91 11.77
N ILE A 84 -1.36 -1.23 13.03
CA ILE A 84 -0.49 -0.85 14.15
C ILE A 84 0.78 -1.69 14.10
N GLY A 85 1.94 -1.04 14.15
CA GLY A 85 3.22 -1.68 14.34
C GLY A 85 3.40 -2.11 15.80
N LYS A 86 4.33 -1.47 16.50
CA LYS A 86 4.44 -1.60 17.95
C LYS A 86 3.39 -0.76 18.68
N GLU A 87 3.27 0.51 18.30
CA GLU A 87 2.46 1.52 19.01
C GLU A 87 1.81 2.53 18.05
N LYS A 88 2.36 2.74 16.85
CA LYS A 88 1.87 3.73 15.89
C LYS A 88 1.43 3.03 14.59
N PRO A 89 0.51 3.64 13.83
CA PRO A 89 0.12 3.10 12.53
C PRO A 89 1.28 3.16 11.53
N ILE A 90 1.39 2.10 10.74
CA ILE A 90 2.21 2.03 9.54
C ILE A 90 1.26 2.12 8.34
N THR A 91 1.48 3.10 7.47
CA THR A 91 0.67 3.28 6.25
C THR A 91 1.39 2.61 5.08
N VAL A 92 0.70 1.69 4.42
CA VAL A 92 1.28 0.82 3.39
C VAL A 92 0.46 0.91 2.11
N GLY A 93 1.17 1.11 1.00
CA GLY A 93 0.65 1.01 -0.36
C GLY A 93 0.86 -0.40 -0.88
N LEU A 94 -0.18 -1.03 -1.41
CA LEU A 94 -0.13 -2.38 -1.99
C LEU A 94 -0.71 -2.35 -3.39
N ILE A 95 -0.01 -2.96 -4.34
CA ILE A 95 -0.51 -3.17 -5.70
C ILE A 95 -0.73 -4.66 -5.89
N VAL A 96 -1.96 -5.03 -6.23
CA VAL A 96 -2.36 -6.40 -6.55
C VAL A 96 -2.64 -6.47 -8.05
N LYS A 97 -2.19 -7.54 -8.71
CA LYS A 97 -2.44 -7.81 -10.13
C LYS A 97 -2.97 -9.22 -10.29
N ARG A 98 -4.00 -9.37 -11.12
CA ARG A 98 -4.52 -10.68 -11.52
C ARG A 98 -3.56 -11.34 -12.51
N ASP A 99 -3.19 -12.60 -12.25
CA ASP A 99 -2.44 -13.41 -13.21
C ASP A 99 -3.35 -13.92 -14.35
N ALA A 100 -2.76 -14.63 -15.32
CA ALA A 100 -3.48 -15.15 -16.48
C ALA A 100 -4.58 -16.16 -16.09
N GLN A 101 -4.47 -16.78 -14.92
CA GLN A 101 -5.44 -17.71 -14.35
C GLN A 101 -6.51 -17.00 -13.50
N GLY A 102 -6.44 -15.67 -13.40
CA GLY A 102 -7.38 -14.86 -12.62
C GLY A 102 -7.11 -14.84 -11.12
N ASN A 103 -5.96 -15.32 -10.65
CA ASN A 103 -5.61 -15.28 -9.23
C ASN A 103 -5.03 -13.91 -8.87
N SER A 104 -5.41 -13.37 -7.72
CA SER A 104 -4.83 -12.15 -7.16
C SER A 104 -3.40 -12.43 -6.70
N ARG A 105 -2.41 -11.73 -7.27
CA ARG A 105 -1.02 -11.76 -6.85
C ARG A 105 -0.55 -10.39 -6.42
N LEU A 106 0.27 -10.34 -5.38
CA LEU A 106 0.83 -9.08 -4.90
C LEU A 106 1.96 -8.67 -5.84
N GLU A 107 1.78 -7.58 -6.57
CA GLU A 107 2.79 -7.06 -7.48
C GLU A 107 3.84 -6.25 -6.73
N SER A 108 3.42 -5.44 -5.76
CA SER A 108 4.34 -4.72 -4.89
C SER A 108 3.70 -4.29 -3.57
N ILE A 109 4.55 -4.07 -2.57
CA ILE A 109 4.21 -3.50 -1.28
C ILE A 109 5.20 -2.35 -0.99
N ARG A 110 4.73 -1.23 -0.45
CA ARG A 110 5.56 -0.07 -0.09
C ARG A 110 5.11 0.54 1.23
N VAL A 111 6.08 0.90 2.07
CA VAL A 111 5.82 1.70 3.28
C VAL A 111 5.73 3.16 2.86
N LEU A 112 4.56 3.77 3.04
CA LEU A 112 4.27 5.15 2.67
C LEU A 112 4.52 6.11 3.82
N GLU A 113 4.13 5.70 5.04
CA GLU A 113 4.35 6.47 6.25
C GLU A 113 4.67 5.54 7.42
N TYR A 114 5.71 5.88 8.18
CA TYR A 114 6.20 5.14 9.33
C TYR A 114 6.50 6.10 10.47
N ARG A 115 5.84 5.86 11.62
CA ARG A 115 5.77 6.83 12.72
C ARG A 115 6.43 6.34 14.00
N GLU A 116 7.17 5.24 13.94
CA GLU A 116 7.91 4.67 15.07
C GLU A 116 9.41 4.97 14.96
N SER A 117 10.12 4.85 16.08
CA SER A 117 11.54 5.19 16.17
C SER A 117 12.48 4.11 15.64
N ARG A 118 12.02 2.86 15.57
CA ARG A 118 12.79 1.68 15.15
C ARG A 118 11.87 0.72 14.42
N GLY A 119 12.42 -0.11 13.54
CA GLY A 119 11.64 -1.06 12.77
C GLY A 119 11.27 -0.57 11.38
N ASP A 120 11.83 0.57 10.92
CA ASP A 120 11.62 1.10 9.57
C ASP A 120 12.38 0.30 8.50
N GLU A 121 13.22 -0.65 8.90
CA GLU A 121 13.94 -1.58 8.01
C GLU A 121 12.98 -2.36 7.10
N VAL A 122 11.71 -2.50 7.46
CA VAL A 122 10.67 -3.07 6.58
C VAL A 122 10.42 -2.25 5.30
N ARG A 123 10.98 -1.04 5.18
CA ARG A 123 10.97 -0.23 3.95
C ARG A 123 12.04 -0.65 2.95
N GLN A 124 13.00 -1.47 3.35
CA GLN A 124 14.12 -1.87 2.50
C GLN A 124 13.65 -2.81 1.38
N ALA A 125 14.28 -2.72 0.21
CA ALA A 125 13.89 -3.51 -0.97
C ALA A 125 13.96 -5.01 -0.68
N PHE A 126 15.06 -5.49 -0.09
CA PHE A 126 15.26 -6.91 0.23
C PHE A 126 14.11 -7.53 1.05
N PHE A 127 13.45 -6.74 1.90
CA PHE A 127 12.31 -7.21 2.68
C PHE A 127 11.02 -7.16 1.86
N ARG A 128 10.75 -6.04 1.18
CA ARG A 128 9.53 -5.85 0.38
C ARG A 128 9.45 -6.82 -0.80
N ASP A 129 10.58 -7.20 -1.38
CA ASP A 129 10.63 -8.05 -2.58
C ASP A 129 10.19 -9.49 -2.28
N GLN A 130 10.26 -9.94 -1.02
CA GLN A 130 9.75 -11.26 -0.59
C GLN A 130 8.24 -11.41 -0.85
N PHE A 131 7.51 -10.31 -0.89
CA PHE A 131 6.07 -10.27 -1.13
C PHE A 131 5.71 -10.36 -2.62
N SER A 132 6.67 -10.17 -3.53
CA SER A 132 6.42 -10.10 -4.97
C SER A 132 5.92 -11.43 -5.52
N GLY A 133 4.76 -11.40 -6.19
CA GLY A 133 4.08 -12.57 -6.74
C GLY A 133 3.36 -13.44 -5.72
N ALA A 134 3.38 -13.07 -4.42
CA ALA A 134 2.70 -13.81 -3.37
C ALA A 134 1.18 -13.82 -3.59
N THR A 135 0.54 -14.92 -3.21
CA THR A 135 -0.91 -15.11 -3.29
C THR A 135 -1.45 -15.70 -1.99
N LEU A 136 -2.77 -15.79 -1.86
CA LEU A 136 -3.41 -16.45 -0.73
C LEU A 136 -3.61 -17.94 -0.97
N THR A 137 -3.32 -18.73 0.06
CA THR A 137 -3.75 -20.12 0.17
C THR A 137 -5.23 -20.22 0.54
N ALA A 138 -5.81 -21.42 0.51
CA ALA A 138 -7.18 -21.67 0.96
C ALA A 138 -7.45 -21.19 2.39
N ASP A 139 -6.44 -21.24 3.27
CA ASP A 139 -6.52 -20.80 4.66
C ASP A 139 -6.29 -19.29 4.86
N GLN A 140 -6.20 -18.53 3.75
CA GLN A 140 -5.93 -17.09 3.74
C GLN A 140 -4.56 -16.74 4.33
N GLN A 141 -3.58 -17.64 4.23
CA GLN A 141 -2.17 -17.35 4.49
C GLN A 141 -1.46 -16.99 3.18
N LEU A 142 -0.29 -16.37 3.26
CA LEU A 142 0.55 -16.24 2.06
C LEU A 142 1.04 -17.63 1.64
N ASP A 143 1.22 -17.82 0.33
CA ASP A 143 1.76 -19.03 -0.29
C ASP A 143 3.25 -19.30 0.03
N ARG A 144 3.89 -18.38 0.77
CA ARG A 144 5.29 -18.42 1.14
C ARG A 144 5.51 -17.77 2.52
N PRO A 145 6.57 -18.16 3.24
CA PRO A 145 7.00 -17.43 4.43
C PRO A 145 7.55 -16.04 4.07
N ILE A 146 7.52 -15.14 5.04
CA ILE A 146 8.20 -13.85 4.98
C ILE A 146 9.22 -13.83 6.11
N ASP A 147 10.49 -13.70 5.76
CA ASP A 147 11.58 -13.64 6.71
C ASP A 147 11.48 -12.38 7.57
N GLY A 148 11.72 -12.55 8.86
CA GLY A 148 11.72 -11.46 9.81
C GLY A 148 12.91 -10.53 9.64
N ILE A 149 12.78 -9.32 10.21
CA ILE A 149 13.90 -8.43 10.46
C ILE A 149 14.08 -8.34 11.98
N SER A 150 15.31 -8.58 12.45
CA SER A 150 15.66 -8.46 13.87
C SER A 150 15.26 -7.09 14.41
N GLY A 151 14.53 -7.07 15.53
CA GLY A 151 14.05 -5.84 16.16
C GLY A 151 12.80 -5.21 15.52
N ALA A 152 12.31 -5.75 14.39
CA ALA A 152 11.14 -5.23 13.68
C ALA A 152 9.98 -6.23 13.56
N THR A 153 9.92 -7.25 14.42
CA THR A 153 8.93 -8.34 14.36
C THR A 153 7.47 -7.85 14.27
N LEU A 154 7.12 -6.79 14.98
CA LEU A 154 5.76 -6.22 14.95
C LEU A 154 5.47 -5.50 13.61
N SER A 155 6.44 -4.75 13.08
CA SER A 155 6.34 -4.16 11.73
C SER A 155 6.20 -5.23 10.66
N VAL A 156 6.98 -6.31 10.72
CA VAL A 156 6.89 -7.44 9.79
C VAL A 156 5.50 -8.06 9.83
N ARG A 157 4.98 -8.34 11.04
CA ARG A 157 3.63 -8.87 11.23
C ARG A 157 2.55 -7.93 10.67
N ALA A 158 2.68 -6.62 10.89
CA ALA A 158 1.76 -5.63 10.36
C ALA A 158 1.71 -5.65 8.83
N LEU A 159 2.88 -5.61 8.16
CA LEU A 159 2.94 -5.68 6.69
C LEU A 159 2.41 -7.00 6.14
N THR A 160 2.70 -8.13 6.79
CA THR A 160 2.17 -9.45 6.39
C THR A 160 0.64 -9.51 6.50
N LYS A 161 0.05 -8.93 7.56
CA LYS A 161 -1.41 -8.81 7.68
C LYS A 161 -2.00 -7.95 6.56
N LEU A 162 -1.38 -6.81 6.26
CA LEU A 162 -1.85 -5.91 5.21
C LEU A 162 -1.73 -6.50 3.80
N ALA A 163 -0.67 -7.26 3.53
CA ALA A 163 -0.51 -8.04 2.30
C ALA A 163 -1.64 -9.05 2.12
N ARG A 164 -1.91 -9.84 3.16
CA ARG A 164 -3.01 -10.82 3.16
C ARG A 164 -4.37 -10.14 3.01
N LEU A 165 -4.57 -9.01 3.68
CA LEU A 165 -5.82 -8.23 3.59
C LEU A 165 -6.03 -7.69 2.17
N ALA A 166 -5.03 -7.08 1.55
CA ALA A 166 -5.15 -6.54 0.19
C ALA A 166 -5.50 -7.62 -0.84
N LEU A 167 -4.82 -8.77 -0.78
CA LEU A 167 -5.12 -9.93 -1.63
C LEU A 167 -6.55 -10.43 -1.42
N PHE A 168 -6.96 -10.59 -0.17
CA PHE A 168 -8.30 -11.05 0.17
C PHE A 168 -9.37 -10.08 -0.36
N LEU A 169 -9.18 -8.78 -0.14
CA LEU A 169 -10.12 -7.76 -0.61
C LEU A 169 -10.20 -7.69 -2.13
N ASP A 170 -9.07 -7.84 -2.84
CA ASP A 170 -9.06 -7.91 -4.30
C ASP A 170 -9.87 -9.10 -4.83
N GLN A 171 -9.78 -10.28 -4.18
CA GLN A 171 -10.59 -11.45 -4.50
C GLN A 171 -12.10 -11.18 -4.36
N GLN A 172 -12.51 -10.27 -3.47
CA GLN A 172 -13.93 -9.93 -3.27
C GLN A 172 -14.48 -8.90 -4.26
N LEU A 173 -13.64 -8.23 -5.05
CA LEU A 173 -14.09 -7.16 -5.94
C LEU A 173 -15.03 -7.64 -7.05
N ASP A 174 -14.92 -8.90 -7.45
CA ASP A 174 -15.77 -9.48 -8.48
C ASP A 174 -17.03 -10.14 -7.87
N SER A 175 -16.94 -10.61 -6.63
CA SER A 175 -18.06 -11.14 -5.84
C SER A 175 -19.05 -10.05 -5.37
N ALA A 176 -18.62 -8.80 -5.30
CA ALA A 176 -19.45 -7.67 -4.86
C ALA A 176 -20.38 -7.10 -5.96
N LYS A 177 -20.35 -7.68 -7.16
CA LYS A 177 -21.24 -7.32 -8.29
C LYS A 177 -22.54 -8.12 -8.35
N ASN A 178 -22.75 -9.07 -7.42
CA ASN A 178 -23.97 -9.87 -7.30
C ASN A 178 -24.74 -9.51 -6.03
#